data_AF-A0A2V9XW51-F1
#
_entry.id   AF-A0A2V9XW51-F1
#
_cell.length_a   1.000
_cell.length_b   1.000
_cell.length_c   1.000
_cell.angle_alpha   90.00
_cell.angle_beta   90.00
_cell.angle_gamma   90.00
#
_symmetry.space_group_name_H-M   'P 1'
#
loop_
_entity.id
_entity.type
_entity.pdbx_description
1 polymer ?
#
loop_
_entity_poly.entity_id
_entity_poly.type
_entity_poly.pdbx_seq_one_letter_code
_entity_poly.pdbx_strand_id
1 'polypeptide(L)' 'MKSLDEYLRDAEQAHGHLCAGQILGVRMAMLGLVKLGID' A
#
# COMPACT_ATOMS: atom_id res chain seq x y z
N MET A 1 7.90 3.34 -7.96
CA MET A 1 7.09 2.93 -6.79
C MET A 1 7.94 2.72 -5.53
N LYS A 2 7.40 3.04 -4.34
CA LYS A 2 8.00 2.64 -3.05
C LYS A 2 7.88 1.12 -2.85
N SER A 3 8.66 0.55 -1.93
CA SER A 3 8.49 -0.83 -1.48
C SER A 3 7.17 -1.04 -0.72
N LEU A 4 6.73 -2.29 -0.59
CA LEU A 4 5.55 -2.63 0.19
C LEU A 4 5.66 -2.09 1.63
N ASP A 5 6.80 -2.30 2.28
CA ASP A 5 6.99 -1.90 3.68
C ASP A 5 6.97 -0.37 3.85
N GLU A 6 7.46 0.39 2.86
CA GLU A 6 7.36 1.85 2.88
C GLU A 6 5.91 2.32 2.78
N TYR A 7 5.12 1.72 1.87
CA TYR A 7 3.70 2.06 1.77
C TYR A 7 2.91 1.62 3.01
N LEU A 8 3.27 0.50 3.65
CA LEU A 8 2.63 0.07 4.90
C LEU A 8 2.95 1.03 6.05
N ARG A 9 4.17 1.56 6.14
CA ARG A 9 4.53 2.60 7.11
C ARG A 9 3.74 3.88 6.88
N ASP A 10 3.60 4.33 5.63
CA ASP A 10 2.79 5.50 5.30
C ASP A 10 1.31 5.26 5.67
N ALA A 11 0.78 4.08 5.37
CA ALA A 11 -0.61 3.71 5.65
C ALA A 11 -0.87 3.66 7.16
N GLU A 12 0.04 3.07 7.94
CA GLU A 12 -0.01 3.08 9.41
C GLU A 12 0.02 4.49 9.96
N GLN A 13 0.93 5.34 9.47
CA GLN A 13 1.04 6.73 9.91
C GLN A 13 -0.24 7.53 9.65
N ALA A 14 -0.88 7.32 8.50
CA ALA A 14 -2.13 8.00 8.14
C ALA A 14 -3.35 7.49 8.94
N HIS A 15 -3.38 6.19 9.28
CA HIS A 15 -4.53 5.58 9.97
C HIS A 15 -4.39 5.55 11.49
N GLY A 16 -3.16 5.65 12.01
CA GLY A 16 -2.82 5.59 13.44
C GLY A 16 -2.52 4.19 13.97
N HIS A 17 -2.66 3.14 13.16
CA HIS A 17 -2.21 1.78 13.46
C HIS A 17 -2.12 0.96 12.17
N LEU A 18 -1.40 -0.17 12.22
CA LEU A 18 -1.40 -1.17 11.16
C LEU A 18 -2.47 -2.26 11.40
N CYS A 19 -3.34 -2.47 10.43
CA CYS A 19 -4.37 -3.51 10.41
C CYS A 19 -4.32 -4.31 9.10
N ALA A 20 -4.96 -5.49 9.09
CA ALA A 20 -5.00 -6.36 7.91
C ALA A 20 -5.63 -5.67 6.69
N GLY A 21 -6.56 -4.74 6.91
CA GLY A 21 -7.19 -3.95 5.85
C GLY A 21 -6.19 -3.10 5.06
N GLN A 22 -5.21 -2.48 5.73
CA GLN A 22 -4.15 -1.72 5.06
C GLN A 22 -3.23 -2.63 4.26
N ILE A 23 -2.86 -3.79 4.81
CA ILE A 23 -2.01 -4.76 4.09
C ILE A 23 -2.67 -5.19 2.78
N LEU A 24 -3.96 -5.53 2.83
CA LEU A 24 -4.72 -5.88 1.64
C LEU A 24 -4.85 -4.68 0.68
N GLY A 25 -5.24 -3.51 1.19
CA GLY A 25 -5.44 -2.29 0.40
C GLY A 25 -4.19 -1.86 -0.35
N VAL A 26 -3.04 -1.81 0.32
CA VAL A 26 -1.75 -1.44 -0.30
C VAL A 26 -1.38 -2.44 -1.39
N ARG A 27 -1.51 -3.76 -1.14
CA ARG A 27 -1.23 -4.78 -2.15
C ARG A 27 -2.14 -4.65 -3.38
N MET A 28 -3.43 -4.40 -3.16
CA MET A 28 -4.38 -4.19 -4.26
C MET A 28 -4.07 -2.92 -5.05
N ALA A 29 -3.71 -1.82 -4.39
CA ALA A 29 -3.32 -0.58 -5.05
C ALA A 29 -2.05 -0.76 -5.89
N MET A 30 -1.00 -1.36 -5.32
CA MET A 30 0.24 -1.66 -6.03
C MET A 30 -0.02 -2.55 -7.25
N LEU A 31 -0.83 -3.61 -7.11
CA LEU A 31 -1.22 -4.46 -8.23
C LEU A 31 -2.01 -3.68 -9.30
N GLY A 32 -2.91 -2.80 -8.88
CA GLY A 32 -3.69 -1.94 -9.77
C GLY A 32 -2.80 -1.02 -10.61
N LEU A 33 -1.81 -0.37 -10.01
CA LEU A 33 -0.84 0.47 -10.72
C LEU A 33 -0.06 -0.34 -11.77
N VAL A 34 0.43 -1.52 -11.41
CA VAL A 34 1.10 -2.44 -12.34
C VAL A 34 0.19 -2.83 -13.50
N LYS A 35 -1.08 -3.13 -13.24
CA LYS A 35 -2.06 -3.49 -14.29
C LYS A 35 -2.41 -2.32 -15.21
N LEU A 36 -2.33 -1.10 -14.71
CA LEU A 36 -2.57 0.13 -15.47
C LEU A 36 -1.31 0.67 -16.18
N GLY A 37 -0.13 0.07 -15.93
CA GLY A 37 1.14 0.53 -16.49
C GLY A 37 1.62 1.86 -15.87
N ILE A 38 1.38 2.05 -14.57
CA ILE A 38 1.76 3.24 -13.82
C ILE A 38 2.91 2.89 -12.85
N ASP A 39 4.01 3.65 -12.90
CA ASP A 39 5.24 3.50 -12.10
C ASP A 39 5.32 4.34 -10.81
#